data_AF-A0A314ZGI9-F1
#
_entry.id   AF-A0A314ZGI9-F1
#
_cell.length_a   1.000
_cell.length_b   1.000
_cell.length_c   1.000
_cell.angle_alpha   90.00
_cell.angle_beta   90.00
_cell.angle_gamma   90.00
#
_symmetry.space_group_name_H-M   'P 1'
#
loop_
_entity.id
_entity.type
_entity.pdbx_description
1 polymer ?
#
loop_
_entity_poly.entity_id
_entity_poly.type
_entity_poly.pdbx_seq_one_letter_code
_entity_poly.pdbx_strand_id
1 'polypeptide(L)'
;MIWPGLATQTPSPSNIKFIEECKGRLHFGCGKQIVDTLIKEWYVSDSCCFQLVSIGESCHIALVNSALSGPLAKLNKFEALNKSAQIWNQCVEFSQYISPAASPSIEE
;
A
#
# COMPACT_ATOMS: atom_id res chain seq x y z
N MET A 1 19.67 -14.24 -34.15
CA MET A 1 18.43 -13.72 -33.51
C MET A 1 18.36 -14.31 -32.10
N ILE A 2 18.96 -13.63 -31.11
CA ILE A 2 18.86 -14.05 -29.71
C ILE A 2 17.68 -13.28 -29.12
N TRP A 3 16.56 -13.96 -28.93
CA TRP A 3 15.42 -13.42 -28.20
C TRP A 3 15.83 -13.40 -26.72
N PRO A 4 15.97 -12.23 -26.07
CA PRO A 4 16.19 -12.22 -24.63
C PRO A 4 14.88 -12.75 -24.03
N GLY A 5 14.93 -13.96 -23.49
CA GLY A 5 13.80 -14.55 -22.80
C GLY A 5 13.31 -13.60 -21.70
N LEU A 6 11.99 -13.51 -21.53
CA LEU A 6 11.40 -12.84 -20.38
C LEU A 6 11.98 -13.48 -19.11
N ALA A 7 12.90 -12.78 -18.46
CA ALA A 7 13.31 -13.11 -17.11
C ALA A 7 12.14 -12.78 -16.18
N THR A 8 11.25 -13.75 -15.95
CA THR A 8 10.34 -13.68 -14.82
C THR A 8 11.20 -13.84 -13.57
N GLN A 9 11.52 -12.72 -12.92
CA GLN A 9 12.20 -12.71 -11.65
C GLN A 9 11.29 -13.42 -10.64
N THR A 10 11.62 -14.67 -10.31
CA THR A 10 10.94 -15.37 -9.22
C THR A 10 11.20 -14.59 -7.93
N PRO A 11 10.17 -14.24 -7.15
CA PRO A 11 10.38 -13.61 -5.85
C PRO A 11 11.28 -14.48 -4.99
N SER A 12 12.28 -13.88 -4.32
CA SER A 12 13.09 -14.61 -3.35
C SER A 12 12.20 -15.12 -2.19
N PRO A 13 12.57 -16.23 -1.53
CA PRO A 13 11.85 -16.71 -0.34
C PRO A 13 11.72 -15.65 0.77
N SER A 14 12.75 -14.79 0.91
CA SER A 14 12.73 -13.65 1.83
C SER A 14 11.65 -12.62 1.48
N ASN A 15 11.42 -12.35 0.19
CA ASN A 15 10.36 -11.44 -0.26
C ASN A 15 8.97 -12.01 0.00
N ILE A 16 8.78 -13.33 -0.17
CA ILE A 16 7.51 -14.00 0.14
C ILE A 16 7.18 -13.88 1.63
N LYS A 17 8.14 -14.20 2.50
CA LYS A 17 7.95 -14.09 3.96
C LYS A 17 7.56 -12.67 4.38
N PHE A 18 8.25 -11.66 3.85
CA PHE A 18 7.95 -10.26 4.13
C PHE A 18 6.53 -9.87 3.69
N ILE A 19 6.11 -10.29 2.49
CA ILE A 19 4.74 -10.04 2.00
C ILE A 19 3.70 -10.66 2.93
N GLU A 20 3.91 -11.90 3.40
CA GLU A 20 2.98 -12.56 4.32
C GLU A 20 2.93 -11.89 5.70
N GLU A 21 4.07 -11.44 6.24
CA GLU A 21 4.12 -10.63 7.46
C GLU A 21 3.32 -9.33 7.30
N CYS A 22 3.47 -8.64 6.16
CA CYS A 22 2.70 -7.44 5.85
C CYS A 22 1.18 -7.73 5.75
N LYS A 23 0.79 -8.82 5.09
CA LYS A 23 -0.63 -9.24 5.02
C LYS A 23 -1.21 -9.48 6.41
N GLY A 24 -0.46 -10.13 7.30
CA GLY A 24 -0.91 -10.43 8.67
C GLY A 24 -1.15 -9.19 9.53
N ARG A 25 -0.56 -8.04 9.18
CA ARG A 25 -0.71 -6.77 9.91
C ARG A 25 -1.83 -5.88 9.37
N LEU A 26 -2.35 -6.17 8.17
CA LEU A 26 -3.40 -5.40 7.52
C LEU A 26 -4.75 -6.11 7.62
N HIS A 27 -5.78 -5.43 8.11
CA HIS A 27 -7.11 -6.01 8.19
C HIS A 27 -7.63 -6.27 6.78
N PHE A 28 -8.30 -7.41 6.58
CA PHE A 28 -8.81 -7.83 5.27
C PHE A 28 -9.69 -6.76 4.61
N GLY A 29 -10.55 -6.10 5.40
CA GLY A 29 -11.39 -5.00 4.92
C GLY A 29 -10.60 -3.81 4.37
N CYS A 30 -9.46 -3.47 5.00
CA CYS A 30 -8.60 -2.40 4.53
C CYS A 30 -7.81 -2.80 3.28
N GLY A 31 -7.31 -4.04 3.23
CA GLY A 31 -6.73 -4.59 2.00
C GLY A 31 -7.70 -4.53 0.82
N LYS A 32 -8.98 -4.86 1.05
CA LYS A 32 -10.02 -4.76 0.02
C LYS A 32 -10.25 -3.31 -0.45
N GLN A 33 -10.35 -2.34 0.47
CA GLN A 33 -10.54 -0.93 0.09
C GLN A 33 -9.38 -0.40 -0.76
N ILE A 34 -8.13 -0.75 -0.42
CA ILE A 34 -6.96 -0.35 -1.20
C ILE A 34 -7.06 -0.92 -2.62
N VAL A 35 -7.35 -2.22 -2.75
CA VAL A 35 -7.53 -2.86 -4.06
C VAL A 35 -8.68 -2.24 -4.86
N ASP A 36 -9.82 -1.98 -4.23
CA ASP A 36 -10.96 -1.33 -4.89
C ASP A 36 -10.60 0.07 -5.41
N THR A 37 -9.84 0.84 -4.63
CA THR A 37 -9.36 2.19 -4.99
C THR A 37 -8.30 2.17 -6.11
N LEU A 38 -7.55 1.07 -6.26
CA LEU A 38 -6.66 0.89 -7.41
C LEU A 38 -7.43 0.65 -8.72
N ILE A 39 -8.61 0.03 -8.65
CA ILE A 39 -9.41 -0.38 -9.81
C ILE A 39 -10.46 0.70 -10.18
N LYS A 40 -11.00 1.39 -9.18
CA LYS A 40 -12.13 2.32 -9.31
C LYS A 40 -11.81 3.64 -8.63
N GLU A 41 -12.56 4.68 -8.97
CA GLU A 41 -12.56 5.91 -8.18
C GLU A 41 -13.32 5.68 -6.87
N TRP A 42 -12.56 5.36 -5.82
CA TRP A 42 -13.05 5.10 -4.47
C TRP A 42 -12.11 5.80 -3.47
N TYR A 43 -12.43 5.75 -2.18
CA TYR A 43 -11.59 6.31 -1.12
C TYR A 43 -11.25 5.25 -0.06
N VAL A 44 -10.04 5.34 0.50
CA VAL A 44 -9.66 4.56 1.68
C VAL A 44 -10.19 5.29 2.91
N SER A 45 -10.89 4.58 3.80
CA SER A 45 -11.41 5.17 5.02
C SER A 45 -10.29 5.56 5.97
N ASP A 46 -10.52 6.60 6.78
CA ASP A 46 -9.61 7.10 7.82
C ASP A 46 -9.02 5.99 8.71
N SER A 47 -9.86 5.06 9.17
CA SER A 47 -9.43 3.90 9.96
C SER A 47 -8.45 3.00 9.21
N CYS A 48 -8.67 2.81 7.91
CA CYS A 48 -7.78 2.04 7.05
C CYS A 48 -6.52 2.82 6.71
N CYS A 49 -6.59 4.15 6.60
CA CYS A 49 -5.40 4.98 6.49
C CYS A 49 -4.51 4.88 7.73
N PHE A 50 -5.08 4.93 8.93
CA PHE A 50 -4.33 4.77 10.17
C PHE A 50 -3.62 3.40 10.23
N GLN A 51 -4.33 2.34 9.84
CA GLN A 51 -3.74 1.01 9.77
C GLN A 51 -2.67 0.91 8.69
N LEU A 52 -2.91 1.46 7.50
CA LEU A 52 -1.96 1.43 6.38
C LEU A 52 -0.65 2.12 6.74
N VAL A 53 -0.71 3.30 7.36
CA VAL A 53 0.48 4.03 7.84
C VAL A 53 1.18 3.25 8.95
N SER A 54 0.43 2.63 9.87
CA SER A 54 0.98 1.82 10.96
C SER A 54 1.73 0.56 10.48
N ILE A 55 1.28 -0.07 9.39
CA ILE A 55 2.04 -1.19 8.81
C ILE A 55 3.30 -0.74 8.06
N GLY A 56 3.33 0.51 7.60
CA GLY A 56 4.48 1.16 6.97
C GLY A 56 4.48 1.09 5.44
N GLU A 57 5.22 2.02 4.84
CA GLU A 57 5.28 2.22 3.38
C GLU A 57 5.82 0.98 2.65
N SER A 58 6.86 0.37 3.21
CA SER A 58 7.45 -0.85 2.65
C SER A 58 6.45 -2.00 2.54
N CYS A 59 5.57 -2.16 3.54
CA CYS A 59 4.49 -3.13 3.47
C CYS A 59 3.45 -2.75 2.42
N HIS A 60 3.03 -1.48 2.33
CA HIS A 60 2.12 -1.02 1.29
C HIS A 60 2.66 -1.32 -0.12
N ILE A 61 3.90 -0.93 -0.39
CA ILE A 61 4.59 -1.15 -1.67
C ILE A 61 4.67 -2.65 -1.99
N ALA A 62 5.05 -3.48 -1.03
CA ALA A 62 5.18 -4.92 -1.25
C ALA A 62 3.83 -5.59 -1.54
N LEU A 63 2.77 -5.22 -0.81
CA LEU A 63 1.43 -5.75 -1.02
C LEU A 63 0.88 -5.34 -2.39
N VAL A 64 1.03 -4.08 -2.79
CA VAL A 64 0.58 -3.58 -4.10
C VAL A 64 1.34 -4.25 -5.23
N ASN A 65 2.67 -4.34 -5.15
CA ASN A 65 3.47 -5.03 -6.16
C ASN A 65 3.14 -6.52 -6.25
N SER A 66 2.88 -7.18 -5.12
CA SER A 66 2.43 -8.57 -5.09
C SER A 66 1.07 -8.72 -5.78
N ALA A 67 0.12 -7.80 -5.56
CA ALA A 67 -1.18 -7.82 -6.22
C ALA A 67 -1.05 -7.61 -7.73
N LEU A 68 -0.24 -6.63 -8.16
CA LEU A 68 0.03 -6.33 -9.58
C LEU A 68 0.85 -7.42 -10.29
N SER A 69 1.53 -8.29 -9.55
CA SER A 69 2.22 -9.46 -10.10
C SER A 69 1.34 -10.72 -10.07
N GLY A 70 0.15 -10.64 -9.48
CA GLY A 70 -0.78 -11.76 -9.34
C GLY A 70 -2.20 -11.38 -9.76
N PRO A 71 -3.16 -11.27 -8.81
CA PRO A 71 -4.58 -11.09 -9.12
C PRO A 71 -4.90 -9.83 -9.94
N LEU A 72 -4.07 -8.79 -9.87
CA LEU A 72 -4.24 -7.53 -10.58
C LEU A 72 -3.28 -7.35 -11.76
N ALA A 73 -2.66 -8.42 -12.26
CA ALA A 73 -1.68 -8.35 -13.35
C ALA A 73 -2.22 -7.78 -14.68
N LYS A 74 -3.54 -7.66 -14.82
CA LYS A 74 -4.19 -7.04 -15.99
C LYS A 74 -4.28 -5.51 -15.91
N LEU A 75 -4.06 -4.91 -14.73
CA LEU A 75 -4.07 -3.45 -14.59
C LEU A 75 -2.86 -2.82 -15.27
N ASN A 76 -3.02 -1.57 -15.71
CA ASN A 76 -1.88 -0.77 -16.12
C ASN A 76 -0.97 -0.54 -14.90
N LYS A 77 0.22 -1.14 -14.91
CA LYS A 77 1.14 -1.11 -13.77
C LYS A 77 1.54 0.31 -13.39
N PHE A 78 1.79 1.18 -14.37
CA PHE A 78 2.18 2.57 -14.11
C PHE A 78 1.05 3.34 -13.43
N GLU A 79 -0.16 3.24 -13.97
CA GLU A 79 -1.35 3.91 -13.41
C GLU A 79 -1.67 3.40 -11.99
N ALA A 80 -1.63 2.08 -11.78
CA ALA A 80 -1.89 1.48 -10.49
C ALA A 80 -0.84 1.87 -9.45
N LEU A 81 0.45 1.94 -9.82
CA LEU A 81 1.49 2.44 -8.92
C LEU A 81 1.32 3.93 -8.60
N ASN A 82 0.90 4.74 -9.58
CA ASN A 82 0.60 6.15 -9.34
C ASN A 82 -0.59 6.32 -8.37
N LYS A 83 -1.67 5.56 -8.55
CA LYS A 83 -2.80 5.53 -7.60
C LYS A 83 -2.38 5.03 -6.23
N SER A 84 -1.53 4.00 -6.16
CA SER A 84 -0.98 3.48 -4.90
C SER A 84 -0.19 4.54 -4.12
N ALA A 85 0.61 5.35 -4.81
CA ALA A 85 1.35 6.46 -4.19
C ALA A 85 0.40 7.56 -3.70
N GLN A 86 -0.66 7.89 -4.46
CA GLN A 86 -1.67 8.84 -4.02
C GLN A 86 -2.37 8.39 -2.73
N ILE A 87 -2.81 7.13 -2.67
CA ILE A 87 -3.41 6.53 -1.46
C ILE A 87 -2.47 6.68 -0.27
N TRP A 88 -1.18 6.36 -0.44
CA TRP A 88 -0.19 6.47 0.64
C TRP A 88 -0.08 7.90 1.16
N ASN A 89 0.10 8.87 0.24
CA ASN A 89 0.25 10.28 0.61
C ASN A 89 -0.98 10.82 1.33
N GLN A 90 -2.19 10.49 0.85
CA GLN A 90 -3.44 10.88 1.51
C GLN A 90 -3.53 10.32 2.93
N CYS A 91 -3.14 9.05 3.13
CA CYS A 91 -3.19 8.42 4.44
C CYS A 91 -2.12 8.96 5.41
N VAL A 92 -0.92 9.26 4.92
CA VAL A 92 0.14 9.91 5.71
C VAL A 92 -0.31 11.29 6.16
N GLU A 93 -0.84 12.10 5.24
CA GLU A 93 -1.36 13.42 5.53
C GLU A 93 -2.45 13.35 6.62
N PHE A 94 -3.43 12.45 6.47
CA PHE A 94 -4.46 12.22 7.50
C PHE A 94 -3.85 11.85 8.86
N SER A 95 -2.89 10.93 8.89
CA SER A 95 -2.25 10.49 10.13
C SER A 95 -1.47 11.59 10.86
N GLN A 96 -0.95 12.57 10.12
CA GLN A 96 -0.26 13.73 10.68
C GLN A 96 -1.23 14.75 11.30
N TYR A 97 -2.42 14.92 10.72
CA TYR A 97 -3.45 15.79 11.31
C TYR A 97 -4.04 15.25 12.62
N ILE A 98 -4.10 13.93 12.79
CA ILE A 98 -4.61 13.28 14.02
C ILE A 98 -3.52 13.15 15.08
N SER A 99 -2.24 13.15 14.68
CA SER A 99 -1.14 13.32 15.63
C SER A 99 -1.27 14.70 16.26
N PRO A 100 -1.38 14.84 17.59
CA PRO A 100 -1.41 16.17 18.17
C PRO A 100 -0.08 16.83 17.83
N ALA A 101 -0.12 17.81 16.92
CA ALA A 101 0.87 18.86 16.91
C ALA A 101 1.00 19.29 18.37
N ALA A 102 2.23 19.26 18.90
CA ALA A 102 2.57 19.58 20.28
C ALA A 102 1.57 20.58 20.85
N SER A 103 0.84 20.16 21.89
CA SER A 103 -0.14 20.99 22.58
C SER A 103 0.43 22.40 22.77
N PRO A 104 -0.28 23.47 22.41
CA PRO A 104 0.10 24.78 22.91
C PRO A 104 -0.06 24.71 24.42
N SER A 105 1.07 24.76 25.14
CA SER A 105 1.11 24.97 26.57
C SER A 105 0.34 26.25 26.87
N ILE A 106 -0.89 26.13 27.36
CA ILE A 106 -1.54 27.24 28.05
C ILE A 106 -1.14 27.05 29.51
N GLU A 107 -0.09 27.76 29.90
CA GLU A 107 0.26 28.05 31.28
C GLU A 107 -0.70 29.17 31.74
N GLU A 108 -1.56 28.87 32.73
CA GLU A 108 -2.01 29.79 33.79
C GLU A 108 -2.41 28.98 35.04
#